data_AF-A0A8T6ZTU4-F1
#
_entry.id   AF-A0A8T6ZTU4-F1
#
_cell.length_a   1.000
_cell.length_b   1.000
_cell.length_c   1.000
_cell.angle_alpha   90.00
_cell.angle_beta   90.00
_cell.angle_gamma   90.00
#
_symmetry.space_group_name_H-M   'P 1'
#
loop_
_entity.id
_entity.type
_entity.pdbx_description
1 polymer ?
#
loop_
_entity_poly.entity_id
_entity_poly.type
_entity_poly.pdbx_seq_one_letter_code
_entity_poly.pdbx_strand_id
1 'polypeptide(L)'
;MTDDLELLRQQKYSADLERYEAQLLETAALLKLFREKHDGQQPASIEALRLWARTTIGDTIDPYAVLTRSEIAQLWEDAEY
;
A
#
# COMPACT_ATOMS: atom_id res chain seq x y z
N MET A 1 -8.14 -21.45 28.98
CA MET A 1 -9.12 -20.42 28.51
C MET A 1 -8.47 -19.07 28.24
N THR A 2 -7.26 -18.81 28.74
CA THR A 2 -6.48 -17.59 28.42
C THR A 2 -5.80 -17.69 27.06
N ASP A 3 -5.32 -18.90 26.70
CA ASP A 3 -4.61 -19.19 25.44
C ASP A 3 -5.45 -18.90 24.18
N ASP A 4 -6.74 -19.26 24.15
CA ASP A 4 -7.62 -19.00 23.00
C ASP A 4 -7.82 -17.49 22.74
N LEU A 5 -7.83 -16.68 23.79
CA LEU A 5 -7.99 -15.22 23.71
C LEU A 5 -6.70 -14.53 23.24
N GLU A 6 -5.55 -15.03 23.68
CA GLU A 6 -4.25 -14.56 23.18
C GLU A 6 -4.04 -14.97 21.71
N LEU A 7 -4.44 -16.19 21.33
CA LEU A 7 -4.37 -16.67 19.96
C LEU A 7 -5.25 -15.82 19.02
N LEU A 8 -6.49 -15.52 19.43
CA LEU A 8 -7.40 -14.64 18.68
C LEU A 8 -6.86 -13.22 18.51
N ARG A 9 -6.23 -12.67 19.54
CA ARG A 9 -5.59 -11.34 19.47
C ARG A 9 -4.40 -11.34 18.52
N GLN A 10 -3.55 -12.37 18.56
CA GLN A 10 -2.41 -12.50 17.66
C GLN A 10 -2.84 -12.66 16.20
N GLN A 11 -3.85 -13.49 15.93
CA GLN A 11 -4.40 -13.65 14.58
C GLN A 11 -4.97 -12.36 14.03
N LYS A 12 -5.72 -11.62 14.85
CA LYS A 12 -6.27 -10.32 14.45
C LYS A 12 -5.16 -9.30 14.16
N TYR A 13 -4.14 -9.24 15.02
CA TYR A 13 -2.98 -8.37 14.82
C TYR A 13 -2.23 -8.69 13.52
N SER A 14 -2.01 -9.98 13.23
CA SER A 14 -1.40 -10.42 11.97
C SER A 14 -2.23 -10.01 10.76
N ALA A 15 -3.55 -10.19 10.81
CA ALA A 15 -4.44 -9.80 9.71
C ALA A 15 -4.51 -8.28 9.51
N ASP A 16 -4.44 -7.50 10.58
CA ASP A 16 -4.39 -6.04 10.50
C ASP A 16 -3.04 -5.55 9.92
N LEU A 17 -1.93 -6.22 10.25
CA LEU A 17 -0.62 -5.96 9.65
C LEU A 17 -0.59 -6.28 8.15
N GLU A 18 -1.07 -7.45 7.74
CA GLU A 18 -1.13 -7.84 6.32
C GLU A 18 -1.98 -6.87 5.48
N ARG A 19 -3.08 -6.37 6.07
CA ARG A 19 -3.91 -5.35 5.41
C ARG A 19 -3.20 -4.01 5.29
N TYR A 20 -2.48 -3.61 6.33
CA TYR A 20 -1.72 -2.38 6.32
C TYR A 20 -0.60 -2.44 5.27
N GLU A 21 0.12 -3.55 5.23
CA GLU A 21 1.13 -3.89 4.22
C GLU A 21 0.58 -3.74 2.80
N ALA A 22 -0.52 -4.41 2.51
CA ALA A 22 -1.15 -4.37 1.20
C ALA A 22 -1.54 -2.94 0.80
N GLN A 23 -2.10 -2.15 1.72
CA GLN A 23 -2.47 -0.76 1.47
C GLN A 23 -1.27 0.15 1.23
N LEU A 24 -0.17 -0.06 1.96
CA LEU A 24 1.06 0.71 1.79
C LEU A 24 1.64 0.48 0.40
N LEU A 25 1.77 -0.80 0.01
CA LEU A 25 2.28 -1.20 -1.31
C LEU A 25 1.39 -0.67 -2.45
N GLU A 26 0.07 -0.82 -2.31
CA GLU A 26 -0.89 -0.29 -3.28
C GLU A 26 -0.76 1.23 -3.44
N THR A 27 -0.71 1.96 -2.33
CA THR A 27 -0.59 3.42 -2.37
C THR A 27 0.72 3.87 -3.00
N ALA A 28 1.83 3.20 -2.69
CA ALA A 28 3.13 3.51 -3.27
C ALA A 28 3.18 3.24 -4.78
N ALA A 29 2.61 2.13 -5.23
CA ALA A 29 2.51 1.80 -6.64
C ALA A 29 1.63 2.82 -7.40
N LEU A 30 0.50 3.22 -6.82
CA LEU A 30 -0.34 4.27 -7.39
C LEU A 30 0.40 5.62 -7.47
N LEU A 31 1.14 6.00 -6.42
CA LEU A 31 1.94 7.22 -6.42
C LEU A 31 2.98 7.24 -7.53
N LYS A 32 3.66 6.10 -7.75
CA LYS A 32 4.65 5.96 -8.82
C LYS A 32 4.01 6.17 -10.19
N LEU A 33 2.93 5.46 -10.49
CA LEU A 33 2.21 5.60 -11.76
C LEU A 33 1.66 7.01 -11.96
N PHE A 34 1.17 7.65 -10.90
CA PHE A 34 0.69 9.02 -10.95
C PHE A 34 1.81 9.98 -11.34
N ARG A 35 2.97 9.87 -10.68
CA ARG A 35 4.15 10.69 -10.98
C ARG A 35 4.64 10.47 -12.41
N GLU A 36 4.67 9.23 -12.88
CA GLU A 36 5.04 8.93 -14.27
C GLU A 36 4.06 9.57 -15.27
N LYS A 37 2.77 9.61 -14.94
CA LYS A 37 1.74 10.19 -15.82
C LYS A 37 1.69 11.72 -15.79
N HIS A 38 2.08 12.33 -14.67
CA HIS A 38 1.96 13.76 -14.40
C HIS A 38 3.33 14.45 -14.25
N ASP A 39 4.37 13.95 -14.92
CA ASP A 39 5.71 14.55 -14.97
C ASP A 39 6.33 14.82 -13.58
N GLY A 40 6.18 13.87 -12.66
CA GLY A 40 6.74 13.92 -11.31
C GLY A 40 5.89 14.68 -10.28
N GLN A 41 4.71 15.18 -10.66
CA GLN A 41 3.82 15.86 -9.72
C GLN A 41 3.29 14.92 -8.63
N GLN A 42 3.01 15.49 -7.46
CA GLN A 42 2.35 14.78 -6.38
C GLN A 42 0.83 14.97 -6.48
N PRO A 43 0.04 13.93 -6.15
CA PRO A 43 -1.40 14.11 -6.01
C PRO A 43 -1.68 15.06 -4.84
N ALA A 44 -2.77 15.82 -4.95
CA ALA A 44 -3.18 16.76 -3.89
C ALA A 44 -3.55 16.05 -2.58
N SER A 45 -4.01 14.80 -2.66
CA SER A 45 -4.31 13.94 -1.51
C SER A 45 -4.35 12.47 -1.93
N ILE A 46 -4.38 11.55 -0.95
CA ILE A 46 -4.58 10.11 -1.20
C ILE A 46 -5.95 9.86 -1.86
N GLU A 47 -6.98 10.64 -1.53
CA GLU A 47 -8.30 10.51 -2.14
C GLU A 47 -8.27 10.90 -3.62
N ALA A 48 -7.56 11.97 -3.97
CA ALA A 48 -7.37 12.39 -5.36
C ALA A 48 -6.61 11.32 -6.16
N LEU A 49 -5.59 10.70 -5.53
CA LEU A 49 -4.86 9.59 -6.12
C LEU A 49 -5.77 8.37 -6.39
N ARG A 50 -6.59 7.98 -5.40
CA ARG A 50 -7.53 6.86 -5.54
C ARG A 50 -8.65 7.14 -6.55
N LEU A 51 -9.09 8.39 -6.67
CA LEU A 51 -10.05 8.80 -7.68
C LEU A 51 -9.42 8.67 -9.08
N TRP A 52 -8.23 9.24 -9.26
CA TRP A 52 -7.47 9.12 -10.51
C TRP A 52 -7.19 7.67 -10.90
N ALA A 53 -6.81 6.84 -9.93
CA ALA A 53 -6.54 5.41 -10.14
C ALA A 53 -7.78 4.70 -10.69
N ARG A 54 -8.94 4.90 -10.04
CA ARG A 54 -10.22 4.32 -10.48
C ARG A 54 -10.64 4.78 -11.87
N THR A 55 -10.41 6.04 -12.22
CA THR A 55 -10.80 6.58 -13.53
C THR A 55 -9.85 6.20 -14.66
N THR A 56 -8.58 5.92 -14.35
CA THR A 56 -7.51 5.80 -15.36
C THR A 56 -6.97 4.38 -15.50
N ILE A 57 -6.81 3.67 -14.39
CA ILE A 57 -6.20 2.34 -14.31
C ILE A 57 -7.28 1.27 -14.10
N GLY A 58 -8.32 1.60 -13.33
CA GLY A 58 -9.39 0.69 -12.94
C GLY A 58 -9.39 0.40 -11.44
N ASP A 59 -10.14 -0.63 -11.02
CA ASP A 59 -10.36 -0.94 -9.60
C ASP A 59 -9.22 -1.73 -8.94
N THR A 60 -8.24 -2.23 -9.70
CA THR A 60 -7.22 -3.11 -9.13
C THR A 60 -5.88 -2.91 -9.81
N ILE A 61 -4.83 -2.82 -9.01
CA ILE A 61 -3.44 -2.82 -9.46
C ILE A 61 -2.69 -3.95 -8.76
N ASP A 62 -1.68 -4.51 -9.42
CA ASP A 62 -0.69 -5.37 -8.78
C ASP A 62 0.54 -4.52 -8.40
N PRO A 63 0.76 -4.21 -7.11
CA PRO A 63 1.89 -3.39 -6.69
C PRO A 63 3.25 -3.98 -7.07
N TYR A 64 3.37 -5.31 -7.12
CA TYR A 64 4.62 -6.00 -7.45
C TYR A 64 4.97 -5.93 -8.95
N ALA A 65 3.99 -5.63 -9.81
CA ALA A 65 4.22 -5.38 -11.23
C ALA A 65 4.73 -3.94 -11.50
N VAL A 66 4.56 -3.03 -10.54
CA VAL A 66 4.85 -1.59 -10.68
C VAL A 66 6.12 -1.20 -9.91
N LEU A 67 6.26 -1.72 -8.69
CA LEU A 67 7.38 -1.43 -7.81
C LEU A 67 8.52 -2.42 -8.04
N THR A 68 9.74 -1.91 -8.06
CA THR A 68 10.93 -2.73 -8.02
C THR A 68 11.18 -3.27 -6.62
N ARG A 69 11.96 -4.35 -6.51
CA ARG A 69 12.35 -4.92 -5.21
C ARG A 69 13.02 -3.89 -4.29
N SER A 70 13.83 -2.98 -4.84
CA SER A 70 14.49 -1.93 -4.07
C SER A 70 13.51 -0.91 -3.53
N GLU A 71 12.50 -0.51 -4.32
CA GLU A 71 11.45 0.40 -3.87
C GLU A 71 10.58 -0.24 -2.79
N ILE A 72 10.28 -1.54 -2.90
CA ILE A 72 9.56 -2.28 -1.87
C ILE A 72 10.39 -2.33 -0.58
N ALA A 73 11.67 -2.66 -0.66
CA ALA A 73 12.55 -2.68 0.52
C ALA A 73 12.63 -1.30 1.20
N GLN A 74 12.73 -0.22 0.42
CA GLN A 74 12.77 1.14 0.96
C GLN A 74 11.48 1.52 1.69
N LEU A 75 10.31 1.13 1.16
CA LEU A 75 9.02 1.37 1.81
C LEU A 75 8.94 0.72 3.19
N TRP A 76 9.57 -0.43 3.37
CA TRP A 76 9.63 -1.11 4.66
C TRP A 76 10.54 -0.39 5.64
N GLU A 77 11.74 0.02 5.20
CA GLU A 77 12.66 0.79 6.03
C GLU A 77 12.04 2.11 6.50
N ASP A 78 11.27 2.79 5.64
CA ASP A 78 10.57 4.03 5.97
C ASP A 78 9.35 3.82 6.89
N ALA A 79 8.76 2.61 6.89
CA ALA A 79 7.60 2.30 7.73
C ALA A 79 7.97 1.87 9.17
N GLU A 80 9.23 1.51 9.41
CA GLU A 80 9.75 1.11 10.72
C GLU A 80 10.18 2.30 11.61
N TYR A 81 10.14 3.54 11.11
CA TYR A 81 10.56 4.78 11.78
C TYR A 81 9.39 5.69 12.19
#